data_AF-A0A353N587-F1
#
_entry.id   AF-A0A353N587-F1
#
_cell.length_a   1.000
_cell.length_b   1.000
_cell.length_c   1.000
_cell.angle_alpha   90.00
_cell.angle_beta   90.00
_cell.angle_gamma   90.00
#
_symmetry.space_group_name_H-M   'P 1'
#
loop_
_entity.id
_entity.type
_entity.pdbx_description
1 polymer ?
#
loop_
_entity_poly.entity_id
_entity_poly.type
_entity_poly.pdbx_seq_one_letter_code
_entity_poly.pdbx_strand_id
1 'polypeptide(L)'
;VEAFVNLQEERLNGGYAQEEDEIFWDAAKMLVEHGQASASSLQRRFRIGYTRAARLIDMMEARGIVGPHEGSKPREVLITSRQLEEMQQRN
;
A
#
# COMPACT_ATOMS: atom_id res chain seq x y z
N VAL A 1 20.59 -16.55 18.47
CA VAL A 1 19.44 -16.92 17.62
C VAL A 1 18.49 -15.74 17.46
N GLU A 2 18.25 -14.94 18.51
CA GLU A 2 17.43 -13.71 18.46
C GLU A 2 17.97 -12.62 17.51
N ALA A 3 19.29 -12.50 17.35
CA ALA A 3 19.89 -11.51 16.44
C ALA A 3 19.55 -11.73 14.95
N PHE A 4 19.23 -12.96 14.53
CA PHE A 4 18.86 -13.25 13.13
C PHE A 4 17.38 -12.91 12.84
N VAL A 5 16.53 -12.99 13.88
CA VAL A 5 15.11 -12.61 13.82
C VAL A 5 14.98 -11.09 13.75
N ASN A 6 15.73 -10.35 14.57
CA ASN A 6 15.73 -8.88 14.54
C ASN A 6 16.25 -8.28 13.23
N LEU A 7 17.23 -8.91 12.57
CA LEU A 7 17.76 -8.42 11.29
C LEU A 7 16.73 -8.52 10.16
N GLN A 8 15.82 -9.51 10.18
CA GLN A 8 14.74 -9.58 9.20
C GLN A 8 13.68 -8.51 9.45
N GLU A 9 13.32 -8.25 10.71
CA GLU A 9 12.39 -7.16 11.07
C GLU A 9 12.96 -5.77 10.75
N GLU A 10 14.25 -5.51 11.00
CA GLU A 10 14.90 -4.23 10.65
C GLU A 10 15.01 -3.99 9.13
N ARG A 11 15.20 -5.05 8.33
CA ARG A 11 15.21 -4.93 6.86
C ARG A 11 13.83 -4.64 6.27
N LEU A 12 12.77 -5.04 6.96
CA LEU A 12 11.39 -4.68 6.62
C LEU A 12 11.02 -3.28 7.14
N ASN A 13 11.67 -2.79 8.20
CA ASN A 13 11.43 -1.47 8.78
C ASN A 13 12.22 -0.33 8.10
N GLY A 14 13.18 -0.65 7.24
CA GLY A 14 14.15 0.27 6.63
C GLY A 14 13.64 1.19 5.50
N GLY A 15 12.42 1.74 5.61
CA GLY A 15 11.93 2.71 4.62
C GLY A 15 10.52 3.29 4.79
N TYR A 16 9.82 2.99 5.88
CA TYR A 16 8.47 3.53 6.14
C TYR A 16 8.46 4.78 7.03
N ALA A 17 9.63 5.24 7.46
CA ALA A 17 9.75 6.47 8.21
C ALA A 17 9.57 7.69 7.29
N GLN A 18 8.36 8.26 7.38
CA GLN A 18 8.11 9.70 7.41
C GLN A 18 8.19 10.48 6.09
N GLU A 19 7.30 10.17 5.16
CA GLU A 19 6.47 11.15 4.46
C GLU A 19 5.35 10.36 3.78
N GLU A 20 4.09 10.67 4.11
CA GLU A 20 2.96 10.05 3.42
C GLU A 20 3.03 10.51 1.95
N ASP A 21 3.13 9.55 1.02
CA ASP A 21 3.26 9.86 -0.40
C ASP A 21 2.09 10.76 -0.83
N GLU A 22 2.38 11.85 -1.53
CA GLU A 22 1.41 12.91 -1.89
C GLU A 22 0.13 12.37 -2.55
N ILE A 23 0.24 11.25 -3.29
CA ILE A 23 -0.90 10.64 -4.00
C ILE A 23 -1.48 9.42 -3.27
N PHE A 24 -1.06 9.16 -2.03
CA PHE A 24 -1.44 7.97 -1.28
C PHE A 24 -2.96 7.81 -1.18
N TRP A 25 -3.66 8.84 -0.71
CA TRP A 25 -5.12 8.82 -0.52
C TRP A 25 -5.88 8.72 -1.84
N ASP A 26 -5.44 9.44 -2.88
CA ASP A 26 -6.04 9.36 -4.21
C ASP A 26 -5.85 7.98 -4.85
N ALA A 27 -4.67 7.39 -4.67
CA ALA A 27 -4.37 6.03 -5.13
C ALA A 27 -5.21 4.99 -4.38
N ALA A 28 -5.31 5.10 -3.06
CA ALA A 28 -6.12 4.21 -2.23
C ALA A 28 -7.60 4.27 -2.65
N LYS A 29 -8.13 5.48 -2.85
CA LYS A 29 -9.51 5.69 -3.30
C LYS A 29 -9.77 5.02 -4.63
N MET A 30 -8.90 5.23 -5.62
CA MET A 30 -9.03 4.59 -6.92
C MET A 30 -9.02 3.05 -6.80
N LEU A 31 -8.09 2.47 -6.03
CA LEU A 31 -8.04 1.02 -5.86
C LEU A 31 -9.29 0.48 -5.16
N VAL A 32 -9.82 1.20 -4.16
CA VAL A 32 -11.06 0.84 -3.47
C VAL A 32 -12.26 0.84 -4.40
N GLU A 33 -12.38 1.84 -5.27
CA GLU A 33 -13.43 1.88 -6.30
C GLU A 33 -13.32 0.72 -7.31
N HIS A 34 -12.10 0.27 -7.62
CA HIS A 34 -11.85 -0.86 -8.53
C HIS A 34 -11.91 -2.24 -7.85
N GLY A 35 -11.78 -2.31 -6.52
CA GLY A 35 -11.81 -3.54 -5.72
C GLY A 35 -10.56 -4.42 -5.81
N GLN A 36 -9.55 -4.04 -6.59
CA GLN A 36 -8.30 -4.80 -6.79
C GLN A 36 -7.11 -3.87 -6.88
N ALA A 37 -6.00 -4.26 -6.25
CA ALA A 37 -4.76 -3.48 -6.16
C ALA A 37 -3.64 -4.08 -7.01
N SER A 38 -3.08 -3.28 -7.93
CA SER A 38 -1.88 -3.66 -8.68
C SER A 38 -1.01 -2.46 -9.01
N ALA A 39 0.31 -2.67 -9.00
CA ALA A 39 1.27 -1.59 -9.25
C ALA A 39 1.10 -1.01 -10.66
N SER A 40 0.81 -1.86 -11.65
CA SER A 40 0.59 -1.44 -13.04
C SER A 40 -0.68 -0.59 -13.22
N SER A 41 -1.72 -0.78 -12.40
CA SER A 41 -2.88 0.13 -12.37
C SER A 41 -2.48 1.52 -11.87
N LEU A 42 -1.69 1.60 -10.80
CA LEU A 42 -1.21 2.88 -10.28
C LEU A 42 -0.25 3.59 -11.25
N GLN A 43 0.69 2.86 -11.86
CA GLN A 43 1.61 3.42 -12.85
C GLN A 43 0.88 4.13 -14.00
N ARG A 44 -0.15 3.49 -14.55
CA ARG A 44 -0.91 4.03 -15.70
C ARG A 44 -1.78 5.21 -15.30
N ARG A 45 -2.45 5.12 -14.14
CA ARG A 45 -3.39 6.15 -13.70
C ARG A 45 -2.70 7.42 -13.22
N PHE A 46 -1.65 7.27 -12.41
CA PHE A 46 -0.95 8.39 -11.77
C PHE A 46 0.36 8.78 -12.46
N ARG A 47 0.74 8.07 -13.54
CA ARG A 47 1.97 8.32 -14.33
C ARG A 47 3.23 8.28 -13.47
N ILE A 48 3.29 7.30 -12.57
CA ILE A 48 4.42 7.06 -11.67
C ILE A 48 5.25 5.84 -12.08
N GLY A 49 6.50 5.79 -11.62
CA GLY A 49 7.37 4.62 -11.81
C GLY A 49 6.94 3.41 -10.97
N TYR A 50 7.36 2.21 -11.38
CA TYR A 50 7.02 0.94 -10.72
C TYR A 50 7.37 0.94 -9.22
N THR A 51 8.58 1.38 -8.87
CA THR A 51 9.05 1.40 -7.46
C THR A 51 8.15 2.23 -6.56
N ARG A 52 7.68 3.40 -7.03
CA ARG A 52 6.75 4.25 -6.27
C ARG A 52 5.38 3.57 -6.13
N ALA A 53 4.88 2.98 -7.22
CA ALA A 53 3.62 2.24 -7.21
C ALA A 53 3.65 1.02 -6.27
N ALA A 54 4.75 0.27 -6.25
CA ALA A 54 4.94 -0.86 -5.34
C ALA A 54 4.93 -0.40 -3.88
N ARG A 55 5.70 0.66 -3.56
CA ARG A 55 5.73 1.25 -2.22
C ARG A 55 4.35 1.71 -1.74
N LEU A 56 3.57 2.35 -2.63
CA LEU A 56 2.20 2.76 -2.31
C LEU A 56 1.33 1.57 -1.92
N ILE A 57 1.46 0.44 -2.63
CA ILE A 57 0.72 -0.79 -2.31
C ILE A 57 1.17 -1.38 -0.98
N ASP A 58 2.47 -1.42 -0.71
CA ASP A 58 2.99 -1.93 0.56
C ASP A 58 2.58 -1.03 1.75
N MET A 59 2.53 0.30 1.54
CA MET A 59 1.99 1.24 2.53
C MET A 59 0.50 1.05 2.80
N MET A 60 -0.27 0.66 1.77
CA MET A 60 -1.70 0.34 1.90
C MET A 60 -1.91 -1.00 2.60
N GLU A 61 -1.05 -1.99 2.36
CA GLU A 61 -1.04 -3.26 3.08
C GLU A 61 -0.75 -3.04 4.57
N ALA A 62 0.28 -2.25 4.90
CA ALA A 62 0.63 -1.93 6.28
C ALA A 62 -0.51 -1.22 7.05
N ARG A 63 -1.39 -0.51 6.35
CA ARG A 63 -2.59 0.15 6.91
C ARG A 63 -3.85 -0.73 6.88
N GLY A 64 -3.78 -1.94 6.34
CA GLY A 64 -4.93 -2.85 6.22
C GLY A 64 -5.95 -2.46 5.14
N ILE A 65 -5.56 -1.62 4.18
CA ILE A 65 -6.40 -1.23 3.03
C ILE A 65 -6.35 -2.31 1.93
N VAL A 66 -5.16 -2.89 1.73
CA VAL A 66 -4.87 -3.91 0.70
C VAL A 66 -4.40 -5.20 1.39
N GLY A 67 -4.78 -6.34 0.85
CA GLY A 67 -4.37 -7.66 1.35
C GLY A 67 -2.92 -8.02 1.03
N PRO A 68 -2.47 -9.19 1.50
CA PRO A 68 -1.11 -9.66 1.27
C PRO A 68 -0.84 -9.95 -0.21
N HIS A 69 0.44 -10.02 -0.56
CA HIS A 69 0.86 -10.40 -1.91
C HIS A 69 0.59 -11.88 -2.19
N GLU A 70 -0.20 -12.17 -3.24
CA GLU A 70 -0.49 -13.53 -3.70
C GLU A 70 0.16 -13.84 -5.07
N GLY A 71 1.49 -13.77 -5.12
CA GLY A 71 2.25 -14.07 -6.33
C GLY A 71 1.89 -13.15 -7.50
N SER A 72 1.53 -13.68 -8.66
CA SER A 72 1.24 -12.84 -9.83
C SER A 72 -0.14 -12.18 -9.84
N LYS A 73 -1.00 -12.49 -8.86
CA LYS A 73 -2.37 -11.97 -8.83
C LYS A 73 -2.41 -10.53 -8.29
N PRO A 74 -3.35 -9.69 -8.75
CA PRO A 74 -3.68 -8.45 -8.07
C PRO A 74 -4.03 -8.72 -6.60
N ARG A 75 -3.66 -7.80 -5.72
CA ARG A 75 -3.98 -7.90 -4.30
C ARG A 75 -5.44 -7.53 -4.07
N GLU A 76 -6.10 -8.21 -3.14
CA GLU A 76 -7.47 -7.88 -2.74
C GLU A 76 -7.51 -6.52 -2.01
N VAL A 77 -8.57 -5.75 -2.22
CA VAL A 77 -8.86 -4.57 -1.40
C VAL A 77 -9.77 -4.99 -0.26
N LEU A 78 -9.39 -4.66 0.97
CA LEU A 78 -10.03 -5.16 2.18
C LEU A 78 -11.09 -4.22 2.77
N ILE A 79 -11.18 -2.98 2.27
CA ILE A 79 -12.06 -1.95 2.84
C ILE A 79 -12.96 -1.33 1.79
N THR A 80 -14.05 -0.72 2.27
CA THR A 80 -15.01 0.04 1.47
C THR A 80 -14.61 1.51 1.37
N SER A 81 -15.19 2.23 0.38
CA SER A 81 -14.96 3.68 0.21
C SER A 81 -15.27 4.48 1.48
N ARG A 82 -16.34 4.11 2.20
CA ARG A 82 -16.71 4.72 3.47
C ARG A 82 -15.63 4.56 4.54
N GLN A 83 -15.09 3.35 4.69
CA GLN A 83 -14.03 3.09 5.67
C GLN A 83 -12.75 3.85 5.34
N LEU A 84 -12.42 3.99 4.05
CA LEU A 84 -11.27 4.78 3.61
C LEU A 84 -11.43 6.26 3.99
N GLU A 85 -12.61 6.85 3.79
CA GLU A 85 -12.91 8.23 4.20
C GLU A 85 -12.75 8.42 5.71
N GLU A 86 -13.24 7.46 6.51
CA GLU A 86 -13.09 7.47 7.97
C GLU A 86 -11.61 7.37 8.39
N MET A 87 -10.78 6.62 7.67
CA MET A 87 -9.33 6.57 7.90
C MET A 87 -8.64 7.88 7.57
N GLN A 88 -9.03 8.54 6.46
CA GLN A 88 -8.44 9.80 6.04
C GLN A 88 -8.71 10.94 7.03
N GLN A 89 -9.90 10.96 7.65
CA GLN A 89 -10.27 11.99 8.64
C GLN A 89 -9.56 11.85 9.99
N ARG A 90 -8.93 10.70 10.27
CA ARG A 90 -8.25 10.41 11.54
C ARG A 90 -6.77 10.78 11.53
N ASN A 91 -6.19 11.09 10.38
CA ASN A 91 -4.79 11.48 10.19
C ASN A 91 -4.66 12.99 9.94
#